data_AF-A0A9R0VUX3-F1
#
_entry.id   AF-A0A9R0VUX3-F1
#
_cell.length_a   1.000
_cell.length_b   1.000
_cell.length_c   1.000
_cell.angle_alpha   90.00
_cell.angle_beta   90.00
_cell.angle_gamma   90.00
#
_symmetry.space_group_name_H-M   'P 1'
#
loop_
_entity.id
_entity.type
_entity.pdbx_description
1 polymer ?
#
loop_
_entity_poly.entity_id
_entity_poly.type
_entity_poly.pdbx_seq_one_letter_code
_entity_poly.pdbx_strand_id
1 'polypeptide(L)'
;MAGVAAETAVASASGSGIWSRRRDEITFDRLQKFWNDLPPQARRELLKLDKQTLIEQARKNFYCSRCNGLLLENFKSLQQEVSDIDCLSSSGESKIRQQNGSQDPSVHPWGGLATTKDGILTLIDCFMKANSLRVLQNVFDNARLREREREMLYPDACGGGGRGWISQGMASYSRGYGTRETCALHTAHLSCNTLVNFWSALCDETRSSLLRMKEDDFIERLMFRFDSKRFCRDCRRNVIREFKELKELKRIRREPRCTSWFCVADYAFQCEVFEDSVIVDWRQSISETDGSYHHFEWAIGTDEGQSDVFGFENVGMKTQVQRSGIDLDQFEDYFITLRAWKLDGRYTEMCVKAHALKGQSCVHHRLVLGDGFVTITKGESIRSLFEHAEEAEEEDEDDAMERDENDLDGDGSHPQKHAKSPELAREFLLDAAAVIFKEQVEKAFREGAAQQNAQSVFVSLALKLLEERVHVACKEIITLEKQVCVICASANKFWGR
;
A
#
# COMPACT_ATOMS: atom_id res chain seq x y z
N MET A 1 3.93 -10.71 17.05
CA MET A 1 5.08 -11.56 16.74
C MET A 1 5.47 -12.34 17.98
N ALA A 2 5.32 -13.67 17.93
CA ALA A 2 5.98 -14.62 18.82
C ALA A 2 6.79 -15.57 17.92
N GLY A 3 7.90 -16.06 18.46
CA GLY A 3 9.08 -16.47 17.71
C GLY A 3 8.93 -17.65 16.77
N VAL A 4 9.69 -17.58 15.68
CA VAL A 4 10.33 -18.73 15.06
C VAL A 4 11.82 -18.44 15.08
N ALA A 5 12.52 -19.08 16.01
CA ALA A 5 13.96 -19.06 16.12
C ALA A 5 14.52 -19.95 15.00
N ALA A 6 15.06 -19.33 13.95
CA ALA A 6 16.01 -19.98 13.08
C ALA A 6 17.41 -19.68 13.63
N GLU A 7 17.97 -20.63 14.38
CA GLU A 7 19.40 -20.65 14.72
C GLU A 7 20.21 -20.69 13.42
N THR A 8 20.63 -19.52 12.95
CA THR A 8 21.71 -19.40 11.97
C THR A 8 22.97 -19.13 12.76
N ALA A 9 23.84 -20.14 12.79
CA ALA A 9 25.14 -20.08 13.41
C ALA A 9 25.87 -18.79 13.00
N VAL A 10 26.22 -17.99 14.01
CA VAL A 10 27.08 -16.81 13.88
C VAL A 10 28.46 -17.28 13.42
N ALA A 11 28.65 -17.32 12.10
CA ALA A 11 29.98 -17.32 11.53
C ALA A 11 30.57 -15.94 11.81
N SER A 12 31.49 -15.88 12.77
CA SER A 12 32.33 -14.73 13.07
C SER A 12 32.99 -14.20 11.80
N ALA A 13 32.40 -13.17 11.18
CA ALA A 13 32.99 -12.42 10.09
C ALA A 13 34.11 -11.51 10.63
N SER A 14 35.16 -12.14 11.16
CA SER A 14 36.39 -11.49 11.52
C SER A 14 37.17 -11.19 10.23
N GLY A 15 37.25 -9.92 9.83
CA GLY A 15 38.41 -9.42 9.07
C GLY A 15 38.27 -9.10 7.57
N SER A 16 37.19 -8.45 7.07
CA SER A 16 37.23 -7.94 5.68
C SER A 16 36.48 -6.62 5.39
N GLY A 17 36.57 -5.64 6.29
CA GLY A 17 36.17 -4.26 5.97
C GLY A 17 37.03 -3.66 4.84
N ILE A 18 36.44 -2.88 3.93
CA ILE A 18 37.09 -2.32 2.71
C ILE A 18 38.35 -1.48 2.98
N TRP A 19 38.63 -1.11 4.23
CA TRP A 19 39.90 -0.50 4.67
C TRP A 19 41.10 -1.44 4.48
N SER A 20 40.88 -2.74 4.31
CA SER A 20 41.89 -3.71 3.90
C SER A 20 41.91 -4.00 2.39
N ARG A 21 40.97 -3.44 1.61
CA ARG A 21 40.70 -3.86 0.21
C ARG A 21 40.74 -2.76 -0.85
N ARG A 22 40.78 -1.46 -0.52
CA ARG A 22 41.04 -0.42 -1.54
C ARG A 22 42.49 -0.56 -2.03
N ARG A 23 42.66 -0.76 -3.34
CA ARG A 23 43.95 -0.89 -4.03
C ARG A 23 44.78 0.40 -4.08
N ASP A 24 44.38 1.46 -3.37
CA ASP A 24 45.04 2.76 -3.44
C ASP A 24 45.53 3.22 -2.04
N GLU A 25 46.81 2.94 -1.79
CA GLU A 25 47.78 3.73 -1.00
C GLU A 25 47.71 3.82 0.55
N ILE A 26 46.58 3.56 1.23
CA ILE A 26 46.49 3.74 2.70
C ILE A 26 46.16 2.44 3.44
N THR A 27 47.07 1.98 4.30
CA THR A 27 46.86 0.79 5.14
C THR A 27 46.06 1.11 6.41
N PHE A 28 45.38 0.11 6.97
CA PHE A 28 44.65 0.24 8.24
C PHE A 28 45.53 0.80 9.36
N ASP A 29 46.77 0.32 9.48
CA ASP A 29 47.70 0.80 10.51
C ASP A 29 48.04 2.29 10.36
N ARG A 30 48.13 2.78 9.12
CA ARG A 30 48.33 4.22 8.85
C ARG A 30 47.12 5.05 9.22
N LEU A 31 45.91 4.59 8.88
CA LEU A 31 44.67 5.25 9.31
C LEU A 31 44.55 5.25 10.83
N GLN A 32 44.92 4.15 11.49
CA GLN A 32 44.87 4.04 12.94
C GLN A 32 45.83 5.00 13.62
N LYS A 33 47.06 5.09 13.10
CA LYS A 33 48.03 6.08 13.56
C LYS A 33 47.50 7.50 13.40
N PHE A 34 47.04 7.86 12.20
CA PHE A 34 46.45 9.17 11.92
C PHE A 34 45.29 9.51 12.86
N TRP A 35 44.35 8.58 13.06
CA TRP A 35 43.20 8.78 13.94
C TRP A 35 43.62 9.00 15.39
N ASN A 36 44.59 8.22 15.87
CA ASN A 36 45.11 8.33 17.24
C ASN A 36 45.83 9.66 17.48
N ASP A 37 46.60 10.15 16.49
CA ASP A 37 47.36 11.39 16.57
C ASP A 37 46.46 12.64 16.46
N LEU A 38 45.23 12.51 15.95
CA LEU A 38 44.26 13.61 15.87
C LEU A 38 43.67 13.97 17.24
N PRO A 39 43.76 15.24 17.69
CA PRO A 39 43.06 15.71 18.88
C PRO A 39 41.54 15.55 18.76
N PRO A 40 40.80 15.35 19.87
CA PRO A 40 39.34 15.18 19.84
C PRO A 40 38.59 16.32 19.14
N GLN A 41 39.08 17.56 19.27
CA GLN A 41 38.50 18.72 18.57
C GLN A 41 38.68 18.63 17.05
N ALA A 42 39.87 18.22 16.58
CA ALA A 42 40.13 18.01 15.16
C ALA A 42 39.31 16.84 14.59
N ARG A 43 39.08 15.78 15.38
CA ARG A 43 38.18 14.67 14.99
C ARG A 43 36.74 15.16 14.77
N ARG A 44 36.24 16.04 15.64
CA ARG A 44 34.91 16.64 15.50
C ARG A 44 34.82 17.53 14.27
N GLU A 45 35.83 18.36 14.00
CA GLU A 45 35.84 19.19 12.79
C GLU A 45 35.92 18.36 11.50
N LEU A 46 36.71 17.27 11.51
CA LEU A 46 36.83 16.35 10.38
C LEU A 46 35.51 15.63 10.06
N LEU A 47 34.76 15.24 11.10
CA LEU A 47 33.50 14.50 10.99
C LEU A 47 32.26 15.40 10.97
N LYS A 48 32.37 16.58 10.38
CA LYS A 48 31.22 17.41 10.03
C LYS A 48 30.82 17.17 8.59
N LEU A 49 29.54 17.15 8.31
CA LEU A 49 28.99 17.14 6.96
C LEU A 49 27.89 18.18 6.88
N ASP A 50 28.07 19.15 6.00
CA ASP A 50 27.09 20.20 5.78
C ASP A 50 25.88 19.66 4.99
N LYS A 51 24.72 20.22 5.29
CA LYS A 51 23.44 19.85 4.68
C LYS A 51 23.46 19.98 3.15
N GLN A 52 24.07 21.05 2.63
CA GLN A 52 24.09 21.34 1.20
C GLN A 52 24.87 20.26 0.43
N THR A 53 26.06 19.90 0.90
CA THR A 53 26.89 18.84 0.31
C THR A 53 26.17 17.50 0.31
N LEU A 54 25.51 17.11 1.41
CA LEU A 54 24.77 15.85 1.44
C LEU A 54 23.63 15.84 0.40
N ILE A 55 22.84 16.92 0.35
CA ILE A 55 21.71 17.04 -0.58
C ILE A 55 22.20 17.04 -2.03
N GLU A 56 23.28 17.77 -2.33
CA GLU A 56 23.87 17.81 -3.68
C GLU A 56 24.38 16.45 -4.12
N GLN A 57 25.05 15.70 -3.23
CA GLN A 57 25.51 14.35 -3.55
C GLN A 57 24.35 13.37 -3.68
N ALA A 58 23.32 13.49 -2.86
CA ALA A 58 22.13 12.66 -2.96
C ALA A 58 21.39 12.91 -4.29
N ARG A 59 21.20 14.18 -4.69
CA ARG A 59 20.53 14.56 -5.94
C ARG A 59 21.15 13.95 -7.18
N LYS A 60 22.46 13.64 -7.17
CA LYS A 60 23.11 12.95 -8.30
C LYS A 60 22.57 11.54 -8.53
N ASN A 61 22.06 10.90 -7.48
CA ASN A 61 21.59 9.52 -7.51
C ASN A 61 20.05 9.40 -7.39
N PHE A 62 19.36 10.49 -7.05
CA PHE A 62 17.89 10.57 -7.01
C PHE A 62 17.34 11.25 -8.27
N TYR A 63 16.81 10.46 -9.20
CA TYR A 63 16.13 10.95 -10.40
C TYR A 63 14.61 11.14 -10.21
N CYS A 64 14.05 10.71 -9.07
CA CYS A 64 12.63 10.85 -8.74
C CYS A 64 12.41 12.01 -7.75
N SER A 65 11.51 12.93 -8.11
CA SER A 65 11.19 14.12 -7.31
C SER A 65 10.59 13.76 -5.95
N ARG A 66 9.72 12.73 -5.91
CA ARG A 66 9.10 12.21 -4.69
C ARG A 66 10.14 11.62 -3.74
N CYS A 67 11.03 10.74 -4.23
CA CYS A 67 12.14 10.20 -3.42
C CYS A 67 13.03 11.31 -2.84
N ASN A 68 13.30 12.36 -3.62
CA ASN A 68 14.11 13.50 -3.19
C ASN A 68 13.42 14.29 -2.06
N GLY A 69 12.09 14.42 -2.10
CA GLY A 69 11.29 14.97 -0.99
C GLY A 69 11.49 14.19 0.32
N LEU A 70 11.36 12.86 0.26
CA LEU A 70 11.52 11.99 1.44
C LEU A 70 12.93 12.07 2.06
N LEU A 71 13.96 12.24 1.24
CA LEU A 71 15.32 12.47 1.72
C LEU A 71 15.42 13.75 2.57
N LEU A 72 14.78 14.84 2.13
CA LEU A 72 14.76 16.11 2.87
C LEU A 72 13.95 16.01 4.17
N GLU A 73 12.89 15.21 4.18
CA GLU A 73 12.10 14.92 5.38
C GLU A 73 12.93 14.15 6.40
N ASN A 74 13.69 13.13 5.99
CA ASN A 74 14.60 12.39 6.89
C ASN A 74 15.61 13.30 7.59
N PHE A 75 16.15 14.29 6.89
CA PHE A 75 17.04 15.28 7.49
C PHE A 75 16.32 16.09 8.59
N LYS A 76 15.08 16.53 8.33
CA LYS A 76 14.28 17.27 9.32
C LYS A 76 13.93 16.40 10.52
N SER A 77 13.55 15.15 10.31
CA SER A 77 13.25 14.19 11.39
C SER A 77 14.45 14.00 12.32
N LEU A 78 15.65 13.83 11.76
CA LEU A 78 16.87 13.73 12.55
C LEU A 78 17.21 15.02 13.33
N GLN A 79 16.85 16.21 12.82
CA GLN A 79 17.01 17.46 13.56
C GLN A 79 16.01 17.59 14.71
N GLN A 80 14.79 17.10 14.52
CA GLN A 80 13.73 17.17 15.52
C GLN A 80 14.00 16.22 16.70
N GLU A 81 14.53 15.02 16.45
CA GLU A 81 14.94 14.09 17.51
C GLU A 81 15.97 14.71 18.48
N VAL A 82 16.87 15.57 18.00
CA VAL A 82 17.85 16.27 18.85
C VAL A 82 17.20 17.39 19.68
N SER A 83 16.17 18.04 19.13
CA SER A 83 15.45 19.13 19.83
C SER A 83 14.58 18.60 20.97
N ASP A 84 13.96 17.42 20.79
CA ASP A 84 13.12 16.79 21.82
C ASP A 84 13.93 16.26 23.01
N ILE A 85 15.17 15.81 22.78
CA ILE A 85 16.12 15.42 23.84
C ILE A 85 16.55 16.62 24.70
N ASP A 86 16.76 17.79 24.07
CA ASP A 86 17.12 19.04 24.77
C ASP A 86 15.94 19.60 25.59
N CYS A 87 14.69 19.42 25.14
CA CYS A 87 13.48 19.81 25.89
C CYS A 87 13.26 18.94 27.15
N LEU A 88 13.47 17.64 27.05
CA LEU A 88 13.33 16.70 28.17
C LEU A 88 14.41 16.87 29.25
N SER A 89 15.55 17.47 28.91
CA SER A 89 16.64 17.73 29.85
C SER A 89 16.49 19.03 30.67
N SER A 90 15.47 19.87 30.37
CA SER A 90 15.10 21.05 31.19
C SER A 90 14.01 20.76 32.24
N SER A 91 13.31 19.64 32.18
CA SER A 91 12.30 19.22 33.16
C SER A 91 12.90 18.18 34.10
N GLY A 92 13.31 18.60 35.29
CA GLY A 92 13.95 17.76 36.30
C GLY A 92 13.05 16.71 36.91
N GLU A 93 12.72 15.65 36.17
CA GLU A 93 12.27 14.36 36.73
C GLU A 93 12.92 13.21 35.96
N SER A 94 14.10 12.82 36.42
CA SER A 94 14.87 11.70 35.89
C SER A 94 14.29 10.37 36.36
N LYS A 95 13.20 9.90 35.74
CA LYS A 95 12.87 8.47 35.71
C LYS A 95 12.34 8.09 34.34
N ILE A 96 13.07 7.16 33.72
CA ILE A 96 12.76 6.40 32.51
C ILE A 96 13.23 7.08 31.21
N ARG A 97 14.24 6.41 30.60
CA ARG A 97 14.79 6.58 29.24
C ARG A 97 16.07 7.42 29.09
N GLN A 98 17.02 7.29 30.03
CA GLN A 98 18.40 7.02 29.57
C GLN A 98 18.35 5.68 28.84
N GLN A 99 18.00 5.69 27.55
CA GLN A 99 18.47 4.61 26.71
C GLN A 99 20.00 4.77 26.71
N ASN A 100 20.67 3.81 27.34
CA ASN A 100 21.91 3.26 26.79
C ASN A 100 21.62 2.95 25.31
N GLY A 101 21.65 3.98 24.46
CA GLY A 101 21.44 3.88 23.03
C GLY A 101 22.46 2.88 22.55
N SER A 102 21.99 1.83 21.89
CA SER A 102 22.82 0.72 21.44
C SER A 102 24.16 1.24 20.91
N GLN A 103 25.27 0.85 21.56
CA GLN A 103 26.60 1.09 21.00
C GLN A 103 26.78 0.40 19.64
N ASP A 104 25.83 -0.45 19.24
CA ASP A 104 25.80 -1.11 17.96
C ASP A 104 25.16 -0.22 16.87
N PRO A 105 25.95 0.21 15.86
CA PRO A 105 25.45 0.96 14.72
C PRO A 105 24.44 0.18 13.86
N SER A 106 24.35 -1.16 14.00
CA SER A 106 23.46 -2.03 13.21
C SER A 106 21.97 -1.90 13.59
N VAL A 107 21.67 -1.58 14.85
CA VAL A 107 20.29 -1.43 15.35
C VAL A 107 19.89 0.03 15.55
N HIS A 108 20.83 0.97 15.46
CA HIS A 108 20.53 2.41 15.55
C HIS A 108 19.81 2.90 14.27
N PRO A 109 18.63 3.55 14.37
CA PRO A 109 17.84 3.98 13.21
C PRO A 109 18.60 4.86 12.21
N TRP A 110 19.48 5.71 12.72
CA TRP A 110 20.33 6.61 11.93
C TRP A 110 21.78 6.11 11.75
N GLY A 111 22.06 4.84 12.06
CA GLY A 111 23.40 4.25 11.90
C GLY A 111 24.53 4.94 12.68
N GLY A 112 24.20 5.64 13.77
CA GLY A 112 25.18 6.42 14.54
C GLY A 112 25.38 7.87 14.09
N LEU A 113 24.57 8.37 13.16
CA LEU A 113 24.50 9.80 12.82
C LEU A 113 23.80 10.60 13.91
N ALA A 114 24.20 11.86 14.04
CA ALA A 114 23.59 12.88 14.87
C ALA A 114 23.63 14.23 14.15
N THR A 115 22.79 15.19 14.58
CA THR A 115 22.84 16.57 14.11
C THR A 115 23.27 17.51 15.24
N THR A 116 24.01 18.56 14.87
CA THR A 116 24.35 19.67 15.77
C THR A 116 23.26 20.74 15.74
N LYS A 117 23.27 21.67 16.71
CA LYS A 117 22.32 22.81 16.79
C LYS A 117 22.32 23.68 15.54
N ASP A 118 23.47 23.77 14.85
CA ASP A 118 23.63 24.54 13.61
C ASP A 118 23.19 23.76 12.36
N GLY A 119 22.62 22.56 12.51
CA GLY A 119 22.16 21.72 11.40
C GLY A 119 23.28 21.04 10.61
N ILE A 120 24.45 20.87 11.22
CA ILE A 120 25.55 20.10 10.63
C ILE A 120 25.43 18.63 11.08
N LEU A 121 25.56 17.70 10.13
CA LEU A 121 25.57 16.27 10.40
C LEU A 121 26.93 15.82 10.93
N THR A 122 26.91 14.93 11.91
CA THR A 122 28.10 14.36 12.57
C THR A 122 27.78 12.95 13.06
N LEU A 123 28.75 12.28 13.70
CA LEU A 123 28.52 11.05 14.43
C LEU A 123 28.16 11.32 15.90
N ILE A 124 27.52 10.35 16.54
CA ILE A 124 27.28 10.36 17.99
C ILE A 124 28.61 10.43 18.76
N ASP A 125 28.61 11.17 19.86
CA ASP A 125 29.77 11.48 20.69
C ASP A 125 30.57 10.25 21.16
N CYS A 126 29.92 9.12 21.43
CA CYS A 126 30.58 7.88 21.88
C CYS A 126 31.48 7.27 20.79
N PHE A 127 31.11 7.39 19.51
CA PHE A 127 31.92 6.90 18.39
C PHE A 127 33.09 7.84 18.10
N MET A 128 32.91 9.15 18.30
CA MET A 128 33.97 10.15 18.09
C MET A 128 35.05 10.11 19.18
N LYS A 129 34.65 9.87 20.44
CA LYS A 129 35.55 9.81 21.61
C LYS A 129 36.27 8.47 21.73
N ALA A 130 35.93 7.47 20.92
CA ALA A 130 36.58 6.18 20.96
C ALA A 130 38.06 6.28 20.56
N ASN A 131 38.93 5.71 21.40
CA ASN A 131 40.38 5.61 21.13
C ASN A 131 40.70 4.52 20.10
N SER A 132 39.74 3.65 19.78
CA SER A 132 39.92 2.58 18.81
C SER A 132 39.25 2.96 17.49
N LEU A 133 40.07 3.04 16.45
CA LEU A 133 39.60 3.21 15.08
C LEU A 133 38.63 2.10 14.64
N ARG A 134 38.68 0.91 15.27
CA ARG A 134 37.74 -0.20 15.00
C ARG A 134 36.29 0.15 15.30
N VAL A 135 36.05 1.01 16.28
CA VAL A 135 34.70 1.47 16.62
C VAL A 135 34.11 2.30 15.47
N LEU A 136 34.92 3.20 14.92
CA LEU A 136 34.55 4.01 13.77
C LEU A 136 34.43 3.17 12.48
N GLN A 137 35.33 2.20 12.29
CA GLN A 137 35.26 1.26 11.19
C GLN A 137 33.95 0.44 11.24
N ASN A 138 33.52 0.00 12.42
CA ASN A 138 32.26 -0.72 12.60
C ASN A 138 31.05 0.12 12.14
N VAL A 139 31.04 1.43 12.42
CA VAL A 139 29.99 2.35 11.94
C VAL A 139 29.93 2.36 10.41
N PHE A 140 31.08 2.53 9.75
CA PHE A 140 31.15 2.58 8.29
C PHE A 140 30.92 1.23 7.60
N ASP A 141 31.36 0.13 8.21
CA ASP A 141 31.05 -1.22 7.74
C ASP A 141 29.55 -1.49 7.81
N ASN A 142 28.87 -1.10 8.89
CA ASN A 142 27.42 -1.18 8.99
C ASN A 142 26.71 -0.31 7.94
N ALA A 143 27.22 0.89 7.66
CA ALA A 143 26.66 1.73 6.59
C ALA A 143 26.70 1.04 5.22
N ARG A 144 27.79 0.34 4.91
CA ARG A 144 27.93 -0.46 3.69
C ARG A 144 27.01 -1.67 3.68
N LEU A 145 26.85 -2.35 4.81
CA LEU A 145 25.93 -3.49 4.92
C LEU A 145 24.50 -3.03 4.67
N ARG A 146 24.07 -1.92 5.28
CA ARG A 146 22.76 -1.31 5.02
C ARG A 146 22.55 -0.99 3.54
N GLU A 147 23.57 -0.43 2.88
CA GLU A 147 23.48 -0.13 1.45
C GLU A 147 23.33 -1.41 0.61
N ARG A 148 24.06 -2.47 0.93
CA ARG A 148 23.93 -3.77 0.24
C ARG A 148 22.57 -4.41 0.47
N GLU A 149 22.07 -4.38 1.70
CA GLU A 149 20.73 -4.88 2.06
C GLU A 149 19.65 -4.10 1.30
N ARG A 150 19.78 -2.77 1.23
CA ARG A 150 18.90 -1.91 0.44
C ARG A 150 18.93 -2.27 -1.04
N GLU A 151 20.11 -2.48 -1.63
CA GLU A 151 20.25 -2.89 -3.04
C GLU A 151 19.63 -4.27 -3.30
N MET A 152 19.68 -5.20 -2.34
CA MET A 152 19.01 -6.51 -2.46
C MET A 152 17.48 -6.38 -2.39
N LEU A 153 16.96 -5.51 -1.54
CA LEU A 153 15.51 -5.30 -1.38
C LEU A 153 14.93 -4.47 -2.54
N TYR A 154 15.67 -3.49 -3.03
CA TYR A 154 15.22 -2.50 -4.01
C TYR A 154 16.30 -2.23 -5.08
N PRO A 155 16.58 -3.21 -5.95
CA PRO A 155 17.66 -3.11 -6.94
C PRO A 155 17.47 -1.94 -7.92
N ASP A 156 16.22 -1.67 -8.30
CA ASP A 156 15.87 -0.63 -9.28
C ASP A 156 15.43 0.70 -8.65
N ALA A 157 15.59 0.85 -7.33
CA ALA A 157 15.17 2.07 -6.63
C ALA A 157 16.13 3.25 -6.86
N CYS A 158 15.55 4.44 -6.79
CA CYS A 158 16.26 5.73 -6.77
C CYS A 158 17.28 5.77 -5.60
N GLY A 159 18.42 6.44 -5.81
CA GLY A 159 19.39 6.76 -4.74
C GLY A 159 20.63 5.85 -4.62
N GLY A 160 20.66 4.71 -5.33
CA GLY A 160 21.82 3.81 -5.33
C GLY A 160 23.04 4.32 -6.09
N GLY A 161 24.22 3.76 -5.79
CA GLY A 161 25.50 4.12 -6.41
C GLY A 161 25.69 3.62 -7.85
N GLY A 162 24.86 2.67 -8.29
CA GLY A 162 24.71 2.29 -9.69
C GLY A 162 23.73 3.21 -10.40
N ARG A 163 24.06 3.67 -11.61
CA ARG A 163 23.15 4.49 -12.43
C ARG A 163 21.84 3.76 -12.66
N GLY A 164 20.82 4.04 -11.85
CA GLY A 164 19.44 3.74 -12.18
C GLY A 164 19.00 4.67 -13.30
N TRP A 165 19.27 4.32 -14.56
CA TRP A 165 18.61 4.92 -15.72
C TRP A 165 18.18 3.85 -16.71
N ILE A 166 16.85 3.79 -16.86
CA ILE A 166 16.01 3.30 -17.96
C ILE A 166 16.24 1.86 -18.40
N SER A 167 15.19 1.06 -18.20
CA SER A 167 14.84 -0.13 -18.98
C SER A 167 14.97 0.11 -20.49
N GLN A 168 16.17 0.02 -21.04
CA GLN A 168 16.37 -0.38 -22.43
C GLN A 168 16.13 -1.88 -22.48
N GLY A 169 14.87 -2.29 -22.67
CA GLY A 169 14.57 -3.72 -22.74
C GLY A 169 13.12 -4.16 -22.72
N MET A 170 12.14 -3.31 -23.08
CA MET A 170 10.87 -3.83 -23.62
C MET A 170 10.19 -2.72 -24.43
N ALA A 171 10.31 -2.84 -25.75
CA ALA A 171 9.43 -2.15 -26.67
C ALA A 171 8.07 -2.86 -26.62
N SER A 172 7.16 -2.39 -25.77
CA SER A 172 5.74 -2.43 -26.13
C SER A 172 5.28 -1.00 -26.36
N TYR A 173 4.47 -0.84 -27.38
CA TYR A 173 4.13 0.42 -28.01
C TYR A 173 3.42 1.34 -27.01
N SER A 174 4.09 2.41 -26.60
CA SER A 174 3.44 3.56 -25.98
C SER A 174 4.24 4.81 -26.32
N ARG A 175 3.72 5.59 -27.26
CA ARG A 175 4.21 6.92 -27.62
C ARG A 175 4.04 7.85 -26.41
N GLY A 176 5.15 8.19 -25.77
CA GLY A 176 5.20 9.22 -24.74
C GLY A 176 6.62 9.67 -24.47
N TYR A 177 7.12 10.63 -25.25
CA TYR A 177 8.29 11.41 -24.87
C TYR A 177 7.92 12.25 -23.63
N GLY A 178 8.46 11.86 -22.47
CA GLY A 178 8.28 12.59 -21.22
C GLY A 178 9.25 12.05 -20.16
N THR A 179 9.96 12.95 -19.51
CA THR A 179 10.75 12.70 -18.31
C THR A 179 9.97 11.82 -17.32
N ARG A 180 10.38 10.56 -17.11
CA ARG A 180 9.82 9.76 -16.01
C ARG A 180 10.27 10.39 -14.68
N GLU A 181 9.42 11.26 -14.12
CA GLU A 181 9.61 11.89 -12.81
C GLU A 181 9.45 10.89 -11.63
N THR A 182 9.01 9.67 -11.94
CA THR A 182 8.71 8.59 -10.99
C THR A 182 9.61 7.37 -11.22
N CYS A 183 10.21 6.84 -10.14
CA CYS A 183 11.07 5.65 -10.20
C CYS A 183 10.29 4.35 -10.10
N ALA A 184 10.98 3.21 -10.38
CA ALA A 184 10.40 1.87 -10.32
C ALA A 184 9.76 1.54 -8.96
N LEU A 185 10.28 2.10 -7.86
CA LEU A 185 9.69 1.93 -6.54
C LEU A 185 8.25 2.47 -6.42
N HIS A 186 7.86 3.39 -7.31
CA HIS A 186 6.53 3.98 -7.35
C HIS A 186 5.64 3.42 -8.47
N THR A 187 6.22 2.74 -9.46
CA THR A 187 5.49 2.31 -10.67
C THR A 187 5.54 0.81 -10.94
N ALA A 188 6.38 0.06 -10.23
CA ALA A 188 6.48 -1.39 -10.43
C ALA A 188 5.17 -2.07 -10.06
N HIS A 189 4.81 -3.06 -10.86
CA HIS A 189 3.71 -3.97 -10.57
C HIS A 189 4.02 -4.74 -9.28
N LEU A 190 3.01 -4.90 -8.42
CA LEU A 190 3.12 -5.60 -7.15
C LEU A 190 2.30 -6.87 -7.23
N SER A 191 2.90 -8.02 -6.97
CA SER A 191 2.14 -9.26 -6.92
C SER A 191 1.18 -9.28 -5.72
N CYS A 192 0.03 -9.94 -5.87
CA CYS A 192 -0.86 -10.32 -4.77
C CYS A 192 -0.09 -10.85 -3.54
N ASN A 193 0.88 -11.73 -3.71
CA ASN A 193 1.67 -12.28 -2.60
C ASN A 193 2.48 -11.21 -1.84
N THR A 194 3.05 -10.23 -2.55
CA THR A 194 3.76 -9.11 -1.92
C THR A 194 2.80 -8.28 -1.06
N LEU A 195 1.61 -7.99 -1.58
CA LEU A 195 0.59 -7.21 -0.87
C LEU A 195 0.04 -7.96 0.34
N VAL A 196 -0.20 -9.28 0.23
CA VAL A 196 -0.63 -10.12 1.36
C VAL A 196 0.43 -10.17 2.47
N ASN A 197 1.71 -10.30 2.10
CA ASN A 197 2.81 -10.28 3.08
C ASN A 197 2.89 -8.93 3.80
N PHE A 198 2.82 -7.82 3.04
CA PHE A 198 2.74 -6.48 3.62
C PHE A 198 1.54 -6.35 4.56
N TRP A 199 0.36 -6.76 4.10
CA TRP A 199 -0.87 -6.74 4.89
C TRP A 199 -0.73 -7.51 6.22
N SER A 200 -0.09 -8.68 6.17
CA SER A 200 0.13 -9.54 7.34
C SER A 200 1.06 -8.89 8.39
N ALA A 201 1.94 -7.98 7.98
CA ALA A 201 2.87 -7.27 8.86
C ALA A 201 2.25 -6.03 9.51
N LEU A 202 1.16 -5.47 8.96
CA LEU A 202 0.47 -4.30 9.51
C LEU A 202 -0.30 -4.63 10.80
N CYS A 203 -0.43 -3.66 11.70
CA CYS A 203 -1.35 -3.75 12.84
C CYS A 203 -2.82 -3.56 12.39
N ASP A 204 -3.76 -3.98 13.25
CA ASP A 204 -5.19 -3.97 12.91
C ASP A 204 -5.77 -2.55 12.73
N GLU A 205 -5.23 -1.56 13.41
CA GLU A 205 -5.59 -0.15 13.22
C GLU A 205 -5.26 0.32 11.80
N THR A 206 -4.01 0.10 11.35
CA THR A 206 -3.59 0.47 9.99
C THR A 206 -4.36 -0.31 8.93
N ARG A 207 -4.60 -1.60 9.15
CA ARG A 207 -5.45 -2.41 8.24
C ARG A 207 -6.85 -1.83 8.13
N SER A 208 -7.47 -1.48 9.24
CA SER A 208 -8.81 -0.89 9.26
C SER A 208 -8.83 0.47 8.57
N SER A 209 -7.76 1.26 8.73
CA SER A 209 -7.60 2.54 8.03
C SER A 209 -7.38 2.38 6.52
N LEU A 210 -6.78 1.28 6.06
CA LEU A 210 -6.56 1.04 4.62
C LEU A 210 -7.80 0.51 3.91
N LEU A 211 -8.69 -0.19 4.61
CA LEU A 211 -9.99 -0.60 4.07
C LEU A 211 -11.08 0.45 4.29
N ARG A 212 -10.71 1.67 4.68
CA ARG A 212 -11.61 2.79 4.88
C ARG A 212 -11.12 4.00 4.09
N MET A 213 -12.05 4.69 3.43
CA MET A 213 -11.76 5.95 2.76
C MET A 213 -12.95 6.90 2.83
N LYS A 214 -12.72 8.19 2.58
CA LYS A 214 -13.81 9.17 2.56
C LYS A 214 -14.73 8.91 1.37
N GLU A 215 -16.01 9.20 1.56
CA GLU A 215 -17.03 9.03 0.51
C GLU A 215 -16.69 9.84 -0.75
N ASP A 216 -16.27 11.09 -0.59
CA ASP A 216 -15.89 11.96 -1.71
C ASP A 216 -14.69 11.41 -2.49
N ASP A 217 -13.65 10.94 -1.79
CA ASP A 217 -12.46 10.34 -2.40
C ASP A 217 -12.81 9.05 -3.17
N PHE A 218 -13.74 8.24 -2.64
CA PHE A 218 -14.21 7.03 -3.32
C PHE A 218 -14.98 7.37 -4.59
N ILE A 219 -15.89 8.35 -4.53
CA ILE A 219 -16.66 8.81 -5.69
C ILE A 219 -15.76 9.40 -6.77
N GLU A 220 -14.75 10.18 -6.40
CA GLU A 220 -13.77 10.73 -7.35
C GLU A 220 -13.04 9.61 -8.11
N ARG A 221 -12.54 8.59 -7.39
CA ARG A 221 -11.87 7.44 -8.02
C ARG A 221 -12.82 6.59 -8.85
N LEU A 222 -14.06 6.41 -8.40
CA LEU A 222 -15.09 5.72 -9.17
C LEU A 222 -15.39 6.46 -10.49
N MET A 223 -15.47 7.79 -10.44
CA MET A 223 -15.65 8.62 -11.64
C MET A 223 -14.48 8.49 -12.61
N PHE A 224 -13.23 8.49 -12.11
CA PHE A 224 -12.06 8.24 -12.94
C PHE A 224 -12.14 6.89 -13.66
N ARG A 225 -12.56 5.83 -12.94
CA ARG A 225 -12.78 4.49 -13.50
C ARG A 225 -13.87 4.46 -14.59
N PHE A 226 -14.96 5.21 -14.43
CA PHE A 226 -15.97 5.35 -15.49
C PHE A 226 -15.41 6.01 -16.76
N ASP A 227 -14.50 6.96 -16.61
CA ASP A 227 -13.88 7.65 -17.74
C ASP A 227 -12.86 6.74 -18.44
N SER A 228 -12.04 6.01 -17.69
CA SER A 228 -11.10 5.01 -18.23
C SER A 228 -11.82 3.93 -19.04
N LYS A 229 -12.97 3.43 -18.54
CA LYS A 229 -13.80 2.43 -19.24
C LYS A 229 -14.76 3.02 -20.29
N ARG A 230 -14.75 4.33 -20.55
CA ARG A 230 -15.71 5.01 -21.46
C ARG A 230 -17.18 4.64 -21.19
N PHE A 231 -17.53 4.49 -19.91
CA PHE A 231 -18.85 4.05 -19.50
C PHE A 231 -19.93 5.02 -20.00
N CYS A 232 -21.01 4.51 -20.60
CA CYS A 232 -22.08 5.37 -21.11
C CYS A 232 -22.82 6.09 -19.96
N ARG A 233 -23.45 7.23 -20.27
CA ARG A 233 -24.10 8.09 -19.27
C ARG A 233 -25.16 7.38 -18.44
N ASP A 234 -25.90 6.45 -19.03
CA ASP A 234 -26.98 5.75 -18.33
C ASP A 234 -26.43 4.67 -17.39
N CYS A 235 -25.40 3.94 -17.81
CA CYS A 235 -24.71 2.98 -16.93
C CYS A 235 -24.06 3.69 -15.73
N ARG A 236 -23.45 4.87 -15.94
CA ARG A 236 -22.95 5.71 -14.82
C ARG A 236 -24.08 6.06 -13.84
N ARG A 237 -25.26 6.43 -14.36
CA ARG A 237 -26.41 6.77 -13.52
C ARG A 237 -26.90 5.57 -12.72
N ASN A 238 -26.90 4.38 -13.30
CA ASN A 238 -27.30 3.15 -12.62
C ASN A 238 -26.34 2.81 -11.47
N VAL A 239 -25.04 2.78 -11.70
CA VAL A 239 -24.04 2.51 -10.64
C VAL A 239 -24.13 3.52 -9.50
N ILE A 240 -24.28 4.81 -9.82
CA ILE A 240 -24.44 5.86 -8.80
C ILE A 240 -25.79 5.73 -8.06
N ARG A 241 -26.84 5.21 -8.71
CA ARG A 241 -28.11 4.92 -8.05
C ARG A 241 -27.93 3.80 -7.02
N GLU A 242 -27.35 2.67 -7.41
CA GLU A 242 -27.07 1.55 -6.49
C GLU A 242 -26.22 2.01 -5.31
N PHE A 243 -25.18 2.81 -5.55
CA PHE A 243 -24.35 3.36 -4.48
C PHE A 243 -25.15 4.21 -3.48
N LYS A 244 -26.09 5.04 -3.97
CA LYS A 244 -26.97 5.83 -3.11
C LYS A 244 -27.98 4.96 -2.35
N GLU A 245 -28.47 3.89 -2.97
CA GLU A 245 -29.38 2.94 -2.32
C GLU A 245 -28.70 2.23 -1.15
N LEU A 246 -27.43 1.81 -1.31
CA LEU A 246 -26.62 1.28 -0.20
C LEU A 246 -26.56 2.24 1.00
N LYS A 247 -26.51 3.55 0.73
CA LYS A 247 -26.48 4.59 1.77
C LYS A 247 -27.84 4.75 2.47
N GLU A 248 -28.94 4.75 1.71
CA GLU A 248 -30.28 4.87 2.27
C GLU A 248 -30.67 3.63 3.10
N LEU A 249 -30.20 2.44 2.73
CA LEU A 249 -30.45 1.22 3.50
C LEU A 249 -29.99 1.31 4.94
N LYS A 250 -28.76 1.78 5.14
CA LYS A 250 -28.22 1.98 6.48
C LYS A 250 -28.98 3.08 7.23
N ARG A 251 -29.41 4.13 6.54
CA ARG A 251 -30.20 5.23 7.14
C ARG A 251 -31.55 4.73 7.68
N ILE A 252 -32.21 3.84 6.94
CA ILE A 252 -33.54 3.31 7.29
C ILE A 252 -33.41 2.05 8.20
N ARG A 253 -32.18 1.61 8.51
CA ARG A 253 -31.88 0.38 9.27
C ARG A 253 -32.54 -0.87 8.68
N ARG A 254 -32.63 -0.91 7.34
CA ARG A 254 -33.07 -2.08 6.60
C ARG A 254 -31.84 -2.71 5.99
N GLU A 255 -31.51 -3.91 6.45
CA GLU A 255 -30.43 -4.69 5.85
C GLU A 255 -31.03 -5.55 4.73
N PRO A 256 -30.48 -5.47 3.51
CA PRO A 256 -30.84 -6.39 2.44
C PRO A 256 -30.45 -7.80 2.87
N ARG A 257 -31.34 -8.76 2.62
CA ARG A 257 -31.17 -10.12 3.11
C ARG A 257 -30.47 -10.97 2.06
N CYS A 258 -29.20 -10.65 1.86
CA CYS A 258 -28.33 -11.42 0.97
C CYS A 258 -27.88 -12.70 1.70
N THR A 259 -27.81 -13.81 0.99
CA THR A 259 -27.17 -15.03 1.46
C THR A 259 -25.82 -15.19 0.75
N SER A 260 -25.12 -16.30 0.98
CA SER A 260 -23.92 -16.64 0.20
C SER A 260 -24.22 -16.89 -1.28
N TRP A 261 -25.47 -17.17 -1.62
CA TRP A 261 -25.89 -17.62 -2.95
C TRP A 261 -26.78 -16.61 -3.67
N PHE A 262 -27.62 -15.87 -2.95
CA PHE A 262 -28.59 -14.97 -3.55
C PHE A 262 -28.55 -13.56 -2.96
N CYS A 263 -28.69 -12.56 -3.81
CA CYS A 263 -28.91 -11.18 -3.43
C CYS A 263 -30.36 -10.78 -3.67
N VAL A 264 -31.09 -10.55 -2.59
CA VAL A 264 -32.43 -9.97 -2.62
C VAL A 264 -32.33 -8.49 -2.22
N ALA A 265 -32.27 -7.61 -3.22
CA ALA A 265 -32.13 -6.17 -3.04
C ALA A 265 -33.46 -5.41 -3.11
N ASP A 266 -34.55 -6.06 -3.55
CA ASP A 266 -35.88 -5.46 -3.57
C ASP A 266 -36.47 -5.39 -2.14
N TYR A 267 -37.25 -4.35 -1.88
CA TYR A 267 -37.88 -4.08 -0.58
C TYR A 267 -39.41 -4.20 -0.61
N ALA A 268 -40.00 -4.66 -1.72
CA ALA A 268 -41.43 -4.88 -1.83
C ALA A 268 -41.95 -5.77 -0.69
N PHE A 269 -41.20 -6.80 -0.30
CA PHE A 269 -41.34 -7.54 0.96
C PHE A 269 -40.03 -8.19 1.36
N GLN A 270 -39.91 -8.66 2.61
CA GLN A 270 -38.68 -9.29 3.09
C GLN A 270 -38.61 -10.72 2.55
N CYS A 271 -37.49 -11.07 1.92
CA CYS A 271 -37.27 -12.41 1.40
C CYS A 271 -35.80 -12.84 1.60
N GLU A 272 -35.60 -14.06 2.08
CA GLU A 272 -34.31 -14.76 2.13
C GLU A 272 -34.40 -16.04 1.31
N VAL A 273 -33.38 -16.26 0.47
CA VAL A 273 -33.30 -17.41 -0.42
C VAL A 273 -32.02 -18.18 -0.12
N PHE A 274 -32.17 -19.46 0.20
CA PHE A 274 -31.12 -20.45 0.41
C PHE A 274 -31.18 -21.51 -0.71
N GLU A 275 -30.20 -22.40 -0.75
CA GLU A 275 -30.13 -23.49 -1.74
C GLU A 275 -31.37 -24.42 -1.69
N ASP A 276 -31.85 -24.74 -0.49
CA ASP A 276 -32.94 -25.69 -0.28
C ASP A 276 -34.23 -25.07 0.31
N SER A 277 -34.22 -23.77 0.56
CA SER A 277 -35.28 -23.11 1.34
C SER A 277 -35.46 -21.63 1.05
N VAL A 278 -36.70 -21.17 1.20
CA VAL A 278 -37.09 -19.77 1.03
C VAL A 278 -37.89 -19.30 2.23
N ILE A 279 -37.54 -18.13 2.74
CA ILE A 279 -38.28 -17.43 3.80
C ILE A 279 -38.85 -16.15 3.19
N VAL A 280 -40.15 -15.95 3.32
CA VAL A 280 -40.86 -14.78 2.82
C VAL A 280 -41.67 -14.15 3.94
N ASP A 281 -41.53 -12.85 4.15
CA ASP A 281 -42.19 -12.07 5.21
C ASP A 281 -42.66 -10.70 4.68
N TRP A 282 -43.96 -10.48 4.69
CA TRP A 282 -44.61 -9.26 4.19
C TRP A 282 -45.33 -8.46 5.28
N ARG A 283 -45.02 -8.72 6.56
CA ARG A 283 -45.64 -8.02 7.70
C ARG A 283 -45.56 -6.50 7.63
N GLN A 284 -44.46 -5.98 7.09
CA GLN A 284 -44.21 -4.53 7.01
C GLN A 284 -44.62 -3.90 5.67
N SER A 285 -44.98 -4.73 4.69
CA SER A 285 -45.28 -4.29 3.32
C SER A 285 -46.76 -4.04 3.10
N ILE A 286 -47.61 -4.75 3.84
CA ILE A 286 -49.07 -4.67 3.71
C ILE A 286 -49.61 -3.85 4.87
N SER A 287 -50.22 -2.70 4.57
CA SER A 287 -50.85 -1.84 5.57
C SER A 287 -52.27 -2.32 5.87
N GLU A 288 -52.71 -2.27 7.14
CA GLU A 288 -54.10 -2.56 7.52
C GLU A 288 -55.11 -1.59 6.85
N THR A 289 -54.63 -0.46 6.33
CA THR A 289 -55.40 0.60 5.69
C THR A 289 -55.83 0.31 4.24
N ASP A 290 -55.28 -0.72 3.56
CA ASP A 290 -55.55 -1.00 2.14
C ASP A 290 -56.80 -1.86 1.86
N GLY A 291 -57.57 -2.16 2.90
CA GLY A 291 -58.77 -2.99 2.88
C GLY A 291 -58.55 -4.33 3.59
N SER A 292 -59.64 -4.97 4.01
CA SER A 292 -59.59 -6.29 4.63
C SER A 292 -59.22 -7.34 3.57
N TYR A 293 -57.98 -7.81 3.60
CA TYR A 293 -57.53 -8.98 2.85
C TYR A 293 -58.19 -10.25 3.41
N HIS A 294 -58.49 -11.22 2.53
CA HIS A 294 -59.03 -12.52 2.93
C HIS A 294 -57.96 -13.60 3.02
N HIS A 295 -56.99 -13.59 2.10
CA HIS A 295 -55.88 -14.53 2.08
C HIS A 295 -54.71 -14.01 1.25
N PHE A 296 -53.57 -14.66 1.42
CA PHE A 296 -52.35 -14.43 0.65
C PHE A 296 -51.98 -15.72 -0.12
N GLU A 297 -51.45 -15.52 -1.31
CA GLU A 297 -50.87 -16.58 -2.13
C GLU A 297 -49.46 -16.20 -2.55
N TRP A 298 -48.57 -17.16 -2.65
CA TRP A 298 -47.19 -16.91 -3.08
C TRP A 298 -46.70 -18.01 -4.02
N ALA A 299 -45.77 -17.65 -4.89
CA ALA A 299 -45.19 -18.54 -5.90
C ALA A 299 -43.71 -18.19 -6.15
N ILE A 300 -43.00 -19.12 -6.78
CA ILE A 300 -41.63 -18.93 -7.28
C ILE A 300 -41.60 -19.28 -8.76
N GLY A 301 -41.06 -18.38 -9.56
CA GLY A 301 -40.79 -18.60 -10.98
C GLY A 301 -39.36 -18.28 -11.37
N THR A 302 -38.97 -18.76 -12.55
CA THR A 302 -37.70 -18.38 -13.21
C THR A 302 -37.77 -17.00 -13.87
N ASP A 303 -38.98 -16.52 -14.17
CA ASP A 303 -39.25 -15.18 -14.70
C ASP A 303 -40.35 -14.46 -13.89
N GLU A 304 -40.42 -13.13 -14.04
CA GLU A 304 -41.43 -12.30 -13.37
C GLU A 304 -42.87 -12.77 -13.71
N GLY A 305 -43.65 -13.07 -12.68
CA GLY A 305 -45.03 -13.54 -12.79
C GLY A 305 -45.20 -15.04 -13.12
N GLN A 306 -44.12 -15.77 -13.38
CA GLN A 306 -44.16 -17.23 -13.54
C GLN A 306 -44.24 -17.95 -12.20
N SER A 307 -44.63 -19.23 -12.25
CA SER A 307 -44.75 -20.11 -11.08
C SER A 307 -44.30 -21.55 -11.40
N ASP A 308 -43.29 -21.69 -12.25
CA ASP A 308 -42.77 -22.94 -12.80
C ASP A 308 -41.88 -23.71 -11.81
N VAL A 309 -41.27 -23.03 -10.85
CA VAL A 309 -40.48 -23.64 -9.76
C VAL A 309 -41.39 -24.05 -8.60
N PHE A 310 -42.27 -23.15 -8.19
CA PHE A 310 -43.26 -23.40 -7.14
C PHE A 310 -44.57 -22.68 -7.47
N GLY A 311 -45.63 -23.46 -7.65
CA GLY A 311 -46.97 -22.97 -7.96
C GLY A 311 -47.58 -22.14 -6.83
N PHE A 312 -48.57 -21.31 -7.16
CA PHE A 312 -49.26 -20.47 -6.17
C PHE A 312 -49.86 -21.31 -5.03
N GLU A 313 -49.33 -21.11 -3.82
CA GLU A 313 -49.82 -21.73 -2.60
C GLU A 313 -50.60 -20.72 -1.77
N ASN A 314 -51.85 -21.05 -1.43
CA ASN A 314 -52.67 -20.27 -0.52
C ASN A 314 -52.26 -20.53 0.93
N VAL A 315 -51.79 -19.48 1.60
CA VAL A 315 -51.30 -19.55 2.98
C VAL A 315 -52.26 -18.92 3.99
N GLY A 316 -53.49 -18.63 3.56
CA GLY A 316 -54.50 -17.97 4.37
C GLY A 316 -54.04 -16.57 4.79
N MET A 317 -54.27 -16.20 6.05
CA MET A 317 -53.89 -14.90 6.62
C MET A 317 -52.48 -14.89 7.26
N LYS A 318 -51.64 -15.89 6.96
CA LYS A 318 -50.25 -15.86 7.40
C LYS A 318 -49.52 -14.69 6.75
N THR A 319 -48.66 -14.03 7.52
CA THR A 319 -47.86 -12.88 7.06
C THR A 319 -46.38 -13.22 6.87
N GLN A 320 -46.02 -14.47 7.15
CA GLN A 320 -44.70 -15.04 6.95
C GLN A 320 -44.82 -16.52 6.59
N VAL A 321 -43.96 -16.99 5.69
CA VAL A 321 -43.85 -18.39 5.27
C VAL A 321 -42.37 -18.78 5.23
N GLN A 322 -42.08 -20.00 5.65
CA GLN A 322 -40.82 -20.67 5.41
C GLN A 322 -41.12 -21.98 4.71
N ARG A 323 -40.44 -22.22 3.59
CA ARG A 323 -40.55 -23.47 2.84
C ARG A 323 -39.17 -24.06 2.64
N SER A 324 -39.04 -25.34 2.95
CA SER A 324 -37.83 -26.14 2.71
C SER A 324 -38.11 -27.23 1.67
N GLY A 325 -37.05 -27.78 1.08
CA GLY A 325 -37.12 -28.78 0.02
C GLY A 325 -37.46 -28.18 -1.35
N ILE A 326 -37.13 -26.92 -1.58
CA ILE A 326 -37.18 -26.29 -2.91
C ILE A 326 -35.77 -26.40 -3.47
N ASP A 327 -35.62 -27.02 -4.64
CA ASP A 327 -34.32 -27.18 -5.30
C ASP A 327 -34.03 -25.92 -6.14
N LEU A 328 -33.19 -25.02 -5.61
CA LEU A 328 -32.81 -23.78 -6.27
C LEU A 328 -31.35 -23.83 -6.71
N ASP A 329 -31.12 -23.53 -7.99
CA ASP A 329 -29.80 -23.45 -8.58
C ASP A 329 -29.14 -22.10 -8.26
N GLN A 330 -27.94 -22.15 -7.70
CA GLN A 330 -27.12 -20.98 -7.35
C GLN A 330 -26.64 -20.14 -8.57
N PHE A 331 -26.92 -20.59 -9.80
CA PHE A 331 -26.55 -19.92 -11.04
C PHE A 331 -27.71 -19.25 -11.77
N GLU A 332 -28.95 -19.45 -11.31
CA GLU A 332 -30.17 -18.92 -11.93
C GLU A 332 -30.87 -17.88 -11.05
N ASP A 333 -31.48 -16.88 -11.68
CA ASP A 333 -32.29 -15.89 -10.98
C ASP A 333 -33.69 -16.43 -10.70
N TYR A 334 -34.27 -16.05 -9.56
CA TYR A 334 -35.63 -16.43 -9.19
C TYR A 334 -36.51 -15.23 -8.87
N PHE A 335 -37.80 -15.34 -9.18
CA PHE A 335 -38.81 -14.31 -8.92
C PHE A 335 -39.83 -14.86 -7.93
N ILE A 336 -39.88 -14.23 -6.76
CA ILE A 336 -40.84 -14.55 -5.71
C ILE A 336 -42.02 -13.60 -5.89
N THR A 337 -43.20 -14.15 -6.12
CA THR A 337 -44.42 -13.37 -6.35
C THR A 337 -45.40 -13.56 -5.20
N LEU A 338 -45.88 -12.47 -4.62
CA LEU A 338 -46.89 -12.45 -3.57
C LEU A 338 -48.17 -11.79 -4.09
N ARG A 339 -49.30 -12.48 -3.90
CA ARG A 339 -50.65 -11.99 -4.21
C ARG A 339 -51.46 -11.81 -2.93
N ALA A 340 -51.88 -10.58 -2.68
CA ALA A 340 -52.72 -10.22 -1.57
C ALA A 340 -54.18 -10.06 -2.02
N TRP A 341 -55.02 -11.04 -1.73
CA TRP A 341 -56.41 -11.07 -2.19
C TRP A 341 -57.34 -10.30 -1.25
N LYS A 342 -58.10 -9.37 -1.82
CA LYS A 342 -59.12 -8.57 -1.14
C LYS A 342 -60.47 -9.29 -1.15
N LEU A 343 -61.38 -8.89 -0.26
CA LEU A 343 -62.73 -9.46 -0.17
C LEU A 343 -63.58 -9.26 -1.45
N ASP A 344 -63.23 -8.29 -2.30
CA ASP A 344 -63.93 -8.00 -3.55
C ASP A 344 -63.45 -8.89 -4.73
N GLY A 345 -62.52 -9.82 -4.47
CA GLY A 345 -61.98 -10.73 -5.47
C GLY A 345 -60.85 -10.15 -6.32
N ARG A 346 -60.38 -8.93 -6.06
CA ARG A 346 -59.14 -8.40 -6.66
C ARG A 346 -57.94 -8.77 -5.80
N TYR A 347 -56.77 -8.86 -6.41
CA TYR A 347 -55.51 -8.99 -5.66
C TYR A 347 -54.55 -7.85 -5.99
N THR A 348 -53.68 -7.54 -5.03
CA THR A 348 -52.48 -6.73 -5.24
C THR A 348 -51.31 -7.68 -5.38
N GLU A 349 -50.54 -7.55 -6.46
CA GLU A 349 -49.35 -8.35 -6.72
C GLU A 349 -48.09 -7.55 -6.39
N MET A 350 -47.14 -8.22 -5.75
CA MET A 350 -45.80 -7.71 -5.49
C MET A 350 -44.80 -8.79 -5.90
N CYS A 351 -43.69 -8.40 -6.50
CA CYS A 351 -42.63 -9.32 -6.91
C CYS A 351 -41.31 -8.88 -6.29
N VAL A 352 -40.47 -9.84 -5.96
CA VAL A 352 -39.10 -9.63 -5.50
C VAL A 352 -38.19 -10.55 -6.29
N LYS A 353 -37.11 -9.98 -6.85
CA LYS A 353 -36.08 -10.73 -7.55
C LYS A 353 -34.99 -11.20 -6.59
N ALA A 354 -34.72 -12.50 -6.58
CA ALA A 354 -33.57 -13.12 -5.96
C ALA A 354 -32.50 -13.36 -7.03
N HIS A 355 -31.48 -12.50 -7.03
CA HIS A 355 -30.39 -12.58 -8.01
C HIS A 355 -29.32 -13.58 -7.58
N ALA A 356 -29.00 -14.54 -8.45
CA ALA A 356 -27.92 -15.50 -8.21
C ALA A 356 -26.55 -14.82 -8.22
N LEU A 357 -25.77 -15.04 -7.17
CA LEU A 357 -24.43 -14.48 -7.01
C LEU A 357 -23.34 -15.27 -7.72
N LYS A 358 -23.63 -16.51 -8.17
CA LYS A 358 -22.70 -17.33 -8.99
C LYS A 358 -21.32 -17.52 -8.34
N GLY A 359 -21.27 -17.61 -7.02
CA GLY A 359 -20.03 -17.76 -6.24
C GLY A 359 -19.31 -16.43 -5.91
N GLN A 360 -19.82 -15.28 -6.35
CA GLN A 360 -19.30 -13.97 -5.96
C GLN A 360 -19.94 -13.47 -4.66
N SER A 361 -19.26 -12.56 -3.98
CA SER A 361 -19.82 -11.89 -2.80
C SER A 361 -20.76 -10.75 -3.19
N CYS A 362 -21.86 -10.58 -2.46
CA CYS A 362 -22.74 -9.43 -2.69
C CYS A 362 -22.13 -8.11 -2.20
N VAL A 363 -22.30 -7.04 -2.99
CA VAL A 363 -21.88 -5.68 -2.62
C VAL A 363 -22.42 -5.23 -1.26
N HIS A 364 -23.63 -5.65 -0.87
CA HIS A 364 -24.26 -5.27 0.40
C HIS A 364 -23.52 -5.76 1.65
N HIS A 365 -22.85 -6.91 1.57
CA HIS A 365 -22.02 -7.43 2.67
C HIS A 365 -20.57 -6.92 2.61
N ARG A 366 -20.14 -6.47 1.42
CA ARG A 366 -18.77 -6.07 1.15
C ARG A 366 -18.54 -4.58 1.37
N LEU A 367 -19.47 -3.73 0.97
CA LEU A 367 -19.35 -2.28 1.10
C LEU A 367 -20.26 -1.75 2.21
N VAL A 368 -19.62 -1.17 3.22
CA VAL A 368 -20.28 -0.51 4.34
C VAL A 368 -20.08 0.99 4.22
N LEU A 369 -21.17 1.70 3.97
CA LEU A 369 -21.20 3.17 3.93
C LEU A 369 -21.57 3.71 5.31
N GLY A 370 -20.93 4.77 5.81
CA GLY A 370 -21.34 5.38 7.08
C GLY A 370 -20.40 6.46 7.57
N ASP A 371 -20.96 7.42 8.30
CA ASP A 371 -20.21 8.53 8.94
C ASP A 371 -19.35 9.34 7.96
N GLY A 372 -19.72 9.39 6.67
CA GLY A 372 -18.95 10.04 5.59
C GLY A 372 -17.81 9.19 5.01
N PHE A 373 -17.78 7.89 5.31
CA PHE A 373 -16.76 6.96 4.83
C PHE A 373 -17.36 5.75 4.11
N VAL A 374 -16.59 5.20 3.19
CA VAL A 374 -16.79 3.88 2.58
C VAL A 374 -15.78 2.92 3.19
N THR A 375 -16.25 1.76 3.65
CA THR A 375 -15.39 0.70 4.18
C THR A 375 -15.65 -0.59 3.42
N ILE A 376 -14.59 -1.27 2.97
CA ILE A 376 -14.70 -2.61 2.40
C ILE A 376 -14.41 -3.66 3.48
N THR A 377 -15.30 -4.64 3.61
CA THR A 377 -15.08 -5.76 4.54
C THR A 377 -14.15 -6.78 3.89
N LYS A 378 -13.35 -7.47 4.69
CA LYS A 378 -12.43 -8.52 4.18
C LYS A 378 -13.17 -9.72 3.61
N GLY A 379 -14.47 -9.91 3.94
CA GLY A 379 -15.24 -11.09 3.53
C GLY A 379 -14.55 -12.37 4.00
N GLU A 380 -14.24 -13.27 3.07
CA GLU A 380 -13.56 -14.54 3.32
C GLU A 380 -12.06 -14.37 3.60
N SER A 381 -11.34 -13.60 2.76
CA SER A 381 -9.92 -13.27 2.98
C SER A 381 -9.48 -12.00 2.22
N ILE A 382 -8.41 -11.36 2.71
CA ILE A 382 -7.80 -10.23 1.99
C ILE A 382 -7.16 -10.66 0.66
N ARG A 383 -6.72 -11.92 0.57
CA ARG A 383 -6.13 -12.49 -0.64
C ARG A 383 -7.17 -12.50 -1.76
N SER A 384 -8.36 -13.04 -1.48
CA SER A 384 -9.48 -13.05 -2.42
C SER A 384 -9.88 -11.63 -2.86
N LEU A 385 -9.80 -10.62 -1.98
CA LEU A 385 -10.01 -9.23 -2.39
C LEU A 385 -8.99 -8.75 -3.42
N PHE A 386 -7.71 -9.07 -3.24
CA PHE A 386 -6.66 -8.66 -4.17
C PHE A 386 -6.69 -9.44 -5.48
N GLU A 387 -7.01 -10.74 -5.43
CA GLU A 387 -7.18 -11.60 -6.61
C GLU A 387 -8.38 -11.11 -7.45
N HIS A 388 -9.52 -10.85 -6.82
CA HIS A 388 -10.69 -10.27 -7.50
C HIS A 388 -10.40 -8.89 -8.11
N ALA A 389 -9.56 -8.08 -7.47
CA ALA A 389 -9.14 -6.80 -8.02
C ALA A 389 -8.15 -6.95 -9.20
N GLU A 390 -7.24 -7.95 -9.18
CA GLU A 390 -6.41 -8.29 -10.34
C GLU A 390 -7.27 -8.77 -11.52
N GLU A 391 -8.22 -9.68 -11.28
CA GLU A 391 -9.17 -10.16 -12.31
C GLU A 391 -9.94 -8.99 -12.94
N ALA A 392 -10.47 -8.07 -12.12
CA ALA A 392 -11.20 -6.90 -12.59
C ALA A 392 -10.31 -5.86 -13.33
N GLU A 393 -8.99 -5.89 -13.15
CA GLU A 393 -8.03 -5.08 -13.90
C GLU A 393 -7.63 -5.75 -15.22
N GLU A 394 -7.44 -7.08 -15.22
CA GLU A 394 -7.13 -7.86 -16.43
C GLU A 394 -8.29 -7.83 -17.44
N GLU A 395 -9.54 -7.97 -16.96
CA GLU A 395 -10.72 -7.78 -17.80
C GLU A 395 -10.75 -6.39 -18.46
N ASP A 396 -10.20 -5.35 -17.80
CA ASP A 396 -10.13 -4.00 -18.35
C ASP A 396 -9.07 -3.84 -19.45
N GLU A 397 -7.97 -4.58 -19.34
CA GLU A 397 -6.88 -4.58 -20.32
C GLU A 397 -7.23 -5.37 -21.57
N ASP A 398 -7.84 -6.55 -21.43
CA ASP A 398 -8.30 -7.37 -22.56
C ASP A 398 -9.33 -6.62 -23.42
N ASP A 399 -10.30 -5.96 -22.77
CA ASP A 399 -11.29 -5.06 -23.39
C ASP A 399 -10.65 -3.89 -24.18
N ALA A 400 -9.40 -3.53 -23.87
CA ALA A 400 -8.66 -2.47 -24.56
C ALA A 400 -7.83 -3.02 -25.73
N MET A 401 -7.25 -4.22 -25.59
CA MET A 401 -6.41 -4.86 -26.60
C MET A 401 -7.20 -5.39 -27.79
N GLU A 402 -8.46 -5.81 -27.59
CA GLU A 402 -9.37 -6.21 -28.68
C GLU A 402 -9.80 -5.03 -29.59
N ARG A 403 -9.47 -3.78 -29.24
CA ARG A 403 -9.89 -2.58 -30.00
C ARG A 403 -8.88 -2.13 -31.07
N ASP A 404 -7.65 -2.64 -31.06
CA ASP A 404 -6.57 -2.18 -31.95
C ASP A 404 -6.46 -2.98 -33.28
N GLU A 405 -7.22 -4.07 -33.45
CA GLU A 405 -7.34 -4.78 -34.74
C GLU A 405 -8.49 -4.19 -35.62
N ASN A 406 -8.20 -3.02 -36.18
CA ASN A 406 -8.62 -2.66 -37.55
C ASN A 406 -10.13 -2.61 -37.88
N ASP A 407 -10.89 -1.72 -37.24
CA ASP A 407 -12.26 -1.39 -37.69
C ASP A 407 -12.28 -0.19 -38.66
N LEU A 408 -12.00 -0.49 -39.93
CA LEU A 408 -12.48 0.30 -41.06
C LEU A 408 -13.79 -0.31 -41.57
N ASP A 409 -14.83 -0.35 -40.74
CA ASP A 409 -16.23 -0.34 -41.19
C ASP A 409 -17.14 -0.14 -39.97
N GLY A 410 -17.92 0.93 -40.01
CA GLY A 410 -18.84 1.28 -38.94
C GLY A 410 -20.11 0.43 -39.02
N ASP A 411 -20.21 -0.59 -38.17
CA ASP A 411 -21.41 -1.01 -37.42
C ASP A 411 -21.02 -2.24 -36.58
N GLY A 412 -20.80 -2.05 -35.28
CA GLY A 412 -20.25 -3.10 -34.42
C GLY A 412 -20.29 -2.71 -32.95
N SER A 413 -21.48 -2.71 -32.36
CA SER A 413 -21.64 -2.65 -30.91
C SER A 413 -21.07 -3.92 -30.28
N HIS A 414 -19.76 -3.94 -30.03
CA HIS A 414 -19.10 -4.98 -29.24
C HIS A 414 -19.53 -4.89 -27.76
N PRO A 415 -19.70 -6.03 -27.07
CA PRO A 415 -20.41 -6.08 -25.80
C PRO A 415 -19.51 -5.65 -24.65
N GLN A 416 -19.29 -4.35 -24.51
CA GLN A 416 -18.83 -3.82 -23.24
C GLN A 416 -19.83 -4.26 -22.15
N LYS A 417 -19.37 -4.86 -21.04
CA LYS A 417 -20.23 -5.23 -19.90
C LYS A 417 -20.89 -3.96 -19.32
N HIS A 418 -22.01 -3.57 -19.92
CA HIS A 418 -22.74 -2.37 -19.55
C HIS A 418 -23.54 -2.62 -18.28
N ALA A 419 -23.43 -1.74 -17.28
CA ALA A 419 -24.27 -1.74 -16.08
C ALA A 419 -25.72 -1.30 -16.38
N LYS A 420 -26.43 -2.07 -17.23
CA LYS A 420 -27.80 -1.77 -17.67
C LYS A 420 -28.83 -2.15 -16.62
N SER A 421 -28.61 -3.24 -15.89
CA SER A 421 -29.46 -3.67 -14.78
C SER A 421 -28.87 -3.25 -13.42
N PRO A 422 -29.70 -3.19 -12.36
CA PRO A 422 -29.23 -3.00 -10.99
C PRO A 422 -28.16 -4.01 -10.57
N GLU A 423 -28.31 -5.27 -10.98
CA GLU A 423 -27.38 -6.36 -10.65
C GLU A 423 -25.98 -6.10 -11.23
N LEU A 424 -25.91 -5.82 -12.54
CA LEU A 424 -24.66 -5.49 -13.22
C LEU A 424 -24.05 -4.18 -12.69
N ALA A 425 -24.88 -3.25 -12.24
CA ALA A 425 -24.42 -2.03 -11.60
C ALA A 425 -23.81 -2.28 -10.21
N ARG A 426 -24.36 -3.23 -9.44
CA ARG A 426 -23.81 -3.67 -8.14
C ARG A 426 -22.52 -4.47 -8.31
N GLU A 427 -22.46 -5.36 -9.29
CA GLU A 427 -21.25 -6.11 -9.67
C GLU A 427 -20.11 -5.15 -10.01
N PHE A 428 -20.36 -4.23 -10.97
CA PHE A 428 -19.39 -3.20 -11.33
C PHE A 428 -18.92 -2.37 -10.14
N LEU A 429 -19.84 -2.00 -9.24
CA LEU A 429 -19.50 -1.21 -8.05
C LEU A 429 -18.57 -1.98 -7.12
N LEU A 430 -18.75 -3.30 -7.00
CA LEU A 430 -17.89 -4.16 -6.21
C LEU A 430 -16.50 -4.31 -6.85
N ASP A 431 -16.42 -4.55 -8.15
CA ASP A 431 -15.16 -4.62 -8.91
C ASP A 431 -14.38 -3.31 -8.77
N ALA A 432 -15.08 -2.19 -8.97
CA ALA A 432 -14.50 -0.86 -8.84
C ALA A 432 -13.96 -0.64 -7.43
N ALA A 433 -14.72 -1.04 -6.41
CA ALA A 433 -14.28 -0.89 -5.03
C ALA A 433 -13.09 -1.79 -4.70
N ALA A 434 -13.08 -3.05 -5.15
CA ALA A 434 -11.99 -3.99 -4.91
C ALA A 434 -10.65 -3.40 -5.40
N VAL A 435 -10.65 -2.87 -6.61
CA VAL A 435 -9.48 -2.23 -7.22
C VAL A 435 -9.10 -0.93 -6.53
N ILE A 436 -10.06 -0.04 -6.24
CA ILE A 436 -9.77 1.22 -5.54
C ILE A 436 -9.12 0.97 -4.18
N PHE A 437 -9.58 -0.05 -3.45
CA PHE A 437 -8.99 -0.43 -2.16
C PHE A 437 -7.66 -1.16 -2.32
N LYS A 438 -7.48 -2.01 -3.35
CA LYS A 438 -6.18 -2.59 -3.70
C LYS A 438 -5.15 -1.48 -3.98
N GLU A 439 -5.48 -0.51 -4.85
CA GLU A 439 -4.65 0.66 -5.15
C GLU A 439 -4.28 1.47 -3.89
N GLN A 440 -5.21 1.62 -2.94
CA GLN A 440 -4.93 2.28 -1.66
C GLN A 440 -3.88 1.52 -0.84
N VAL A 441 -3.96 0.18 -0.80
CA VAL A 441 -2.96 -0.68 -0.15
C VAL A 441 -1.62 -0.61 -0.90
N GLU A 442 -1.63 -0.67 -2.23
CA GLU A 442 -0.42 -0.53 -3.04
C GLU A 442 0.27 0.82 -2.82
N LYS A 443 -0.51 1.90 -2.78
CA LYS A 443 0.00 3.24 -2.50
C LYS A 443 0.68 3.30 -1.13
N ALA A 444 0.04 2.73 -0.10
CA ALA A 444 0.63 2.66 1.24
C ALA A 444 1.91 1.82 1.29
N PHE A 445 1.94 0.69 0.56
CA PHE A 445 3.16 -0.12 0.42
C PHE A 445 4.28 0.66 -0.28
N ARG A 446 4.00 1.29 -1.42
CA ARG A 446 4.97 2.08 -2.21
C ARG A 446 5.50 3.27 -1.40
N GLU A 447 4.65 3.93 -0.62
CA GLU A 447 5.03 5.02 0.28
C GLU A 447 5.95 4.53 1.40
N GLY A 448 5.60 3.42 2.07
CA GLY A 448 6.43 2.82 3.11
C GLY A 448 7.79 2.35 2.58
N ALA A 449 7.81 1.67 1.44
CA ALA A 449 9.04 1.21 0.79
C ALA A 449 9.92 2.38 0.33
N ALA A 450 9.33 3.43 -0.23
CA ALA A 450 10.05 4.65 -0.60
C ALA A 450 10.64 5.38 0.60
N GLN A 451 9.91 5.45 1.71
CA GLN A 451 10.40 6.04 2.96
C GLN A 451 11.60 5.25 3.50
N GLN A 452 11.50 3.92 3.56
CA GLN A 452 12.58 3.05 4.02
C GLN A 452 13.82 3.12 3.11
N ASN A 453 13.63 3.13 1.79
CA ASN A 453 14.71 3.30 0.84
C ASN A 453 15.39 4.66 1.01
N ALA A 454 14.60 5.75 1.09
CA ALA A 454 15.14 7.09 1.27
C ALA A 454 15.93 7.24 2.59
N GLN A 455 15.45 6.65 3.68
CA GLN A 455 16.16 6.65 4.96
C GLN A 455 17.47 5.86 4.87
N SER A 456 17.43 4.68 4.24
CA SER A 456 18.62 3.84 4.06
C SER A 456 19.70 4.55 3.24
N VAL A 457 19.31 5.18 2.12
CA VAL A 457 20.23 5.99 1.30
C VAL A 457 20.75 7.19 2.07
N PHE A 458 19.90 7.89 2.82
CA PHE A 458 20.32 9.03 3.63
C PHE A 458 21.43 8.64 4.60
N VAL A 459 21.24 7.56 5.35
CA VAL A 459 22.20 7.07 6.33
C VAL A 459 23.46 6.56 5.66
N SER A 460 23.35 5.70 4.63
CA SER A 460 24.50 5.11 3.96
C SER A 460 25.36 6.16 3.25
N LEU A 461 24.73 7.13 2.58
CA LEU A 461 25.43 8.21 1.89
C LEU A 461 26.11 9.17 2.86
N ALA A 462 25.44 9.60 3.93
CA ALA A 462 26.04 10.50 4.91
C ALA A 462 27.27 9.86 5.57
N LEU A 463 27.16 8.59 5.97
CA LEU A 463 28.27 7.85 6.56
C LEU A 463 29.41 7.61 5.55
N LYS A 464 29.09 7.34 4.28
CA LYS A 464 30.09 7.23 3.20
C LYS A 464 30.86 8.54 2.99
N LEU A 465 30.18 9.68 2.99
CA LEU A 465 30.82 10.99 2.84
C LEU A 465 31.72 11.33 4.04
N LEU A 466 31.28 11.00 5.26
CA LEU A 466 32.10 11.15 6.47
C LEU A 466 33.35 10.24 6.43
N GLU A 467 33.18 9.00 5.97
CA GLU A 467 34.30 8.08 5.76
C GLU A 467 35.30 8.60 4.72
N GLU A 468 34.80 9.13 3.60
CA GLU A 468 35.64 9.73 2.55
C GLU A 468 36.44 10.93 3.07
N ARG A 469 35.86 11.78 3.92
CA ARG A 469 36.59 12.89 4.58
C ARG A 469 37.78 12.38 5.40
N VAL A 470 37.61 11.30 6.18
CA VAL A 470 38.70 10.69 6.96
C VAL A 470 39.81 10.16 6.05
N HIS A 471 39.43 9.50 4.94
CA HIS A 471 40.41 8.98 3.98
C HIS A 471 41.18 10.08 3.26
N VAL A 472 40.50 11.13 2.81
CA VAL A 472 41.11 12.27 2.12
C VAL A 472 42.08 12.99 3.05
N ALA A 473 41.67 13.29 4.29
CA ALA A 473 42.55 13.93 5.27
C ALA A 473 43.80 13.09 5.58
N CYS A 474 43.65 11.77 5.73
CA CYS A 474 44.79 10.87 5.89
C CYS A 474 45.71 10.88 4.67
N LYS A 475 45.14 10.87 3.46
CA LYS A 475 45.90 10.93 2.19
C LYS A 475 46.70 12.23 2.06
N GLU A 476 46.11 13.35 2.41
CA GLU A 476 46.74 14.67 2.38
C GLU A 476 47.94 14.73 3.33
N ILE A 477 47.79 14.23 4.56
CA ILE A 477 48.90 14.18 5.52
C ILE A 477 50.03 13.29 5.02
N ILE A 478 49.72 12.09 4.50
CA ILE A 478 50.73 11.21 3.90
C ILE A 478 51.44 11.90 2.72
N THR A 479 50.72 12.70 1.95
CA THR A 479 51.29 13.45 0.81
C THR A 479 52.21 14.57 1.30
N LEU A 480 51.81 15.31 2.34
CA LEU A 480 52.63 16.35 2.97
C LEU A 480 53.91 15.76 3.59
N GLU A 481 53.82 14.63 4.30
CA GLU A 481 54.98 13.92 4.84
C GLU A 481 55.98 13.54 3.74
N LYS A 482 55.48 13.03 2.59
CA LYS A 482 56.32 12.72 1.43
C LYS A 482 56.99 13.97 0.86
N GLN A 483 56.26 15.08 0.73
CA GLN A 483 56.81 16.35 0.22
C GLN A 483 57.91 16.90 1.14
N VAL A 484 57.70 16.90 2.46
CA VAL A 484 58.71 17.33 3.44
C VAL A 484 59.95 16.43 3.35
N CYS A 485 59.79 15.12 3.22
CA CYS A 485 60.91 14.19 3.08
C CYS A 485 61.74 14.48 1.81
N VAL A 486 61.08 14.78 0.67
CA VAL A 486 61.76 15.16 -0.58
C VAL A 486 62.50 16.49 -0.43
N ILE A 487 61.90 17.48 0.24
CA ILE A 487 62.55 18.78 0.51
C ILE A 487 63.78 18.57 1.40
N CYS A 488 63.67 17.81 2.49
CA CYS A 488 64.78 17.51 3.38
C CYS A 488 65.90 16.72 2.67
N ALA A 489 65.56 15.74 1.83
CA ALA A 489 66.53 14.99 1.04
C ALA A 489 67.24 15.87 0.00
N SER A 490 66.54 16.86 -0.56
CA SER A 490 67.10 17.84 -1.50
C SER A 490 68.00 18.86 -0.79
N ALA A 491 67.62 19.31 0.40
CA ALA A 491 68.43 20.18 1.24
C ALA A 491 69.73 19.49 1.69
N ASN A 492 69.67 18.21 2.12
CA ASN A 492 70.88 17.46 2.49
C ASN A 492 71.83 17.24 1.29
N LYS A 493 71.32 17.15 0.06
CA LYS A 493 72.16 17.10 -1.15
C LYS A 493 72.76 18.46 -1.52
N PHE A 494 72.11 19.56 -1.16
CA PHE A 494 72.56 20.91 -1.49
C PHE A 494 73.57 21.46 -0.47
N TRP A 495 73.42 21.11 0.81
CA TRP A 495 74.33 21.50 1.89
C TRP A 495 75.43 20.45 2.20
N GLY A 496 75.33 19.26 1.61
CA GLY A 496 76.32 18.19 1.71
C GLY A 496 77.33 18.13 0.56
N ARG A 497 77.47 19.19 -0.24
CA ARG A 497 78.53 19.36 -1.24
C ARG A 497 79.53 20.41 -0.80
#